data_AF-A0A963VMD3-F1
#
_entry.id   AF-A0A963VMD3-F1
#
_cell.length_a   1.000
_cell.length_b   1.000
_cell.length_c   1.000
_cell.angle_alpha   90.00
_cell.angle_beta   90.00
_cell.angle_gamma   90.00
#
_symmetry.space_group_name_H-M   'P 1'
#
loop_
_entity.id
_entity.type
_entity.pdbx_description
1 polymer ?
#
loop_
_entity_poly.entity_id
_entity_poly.type
_entity_poly.pdbx_seq_one_letter_code
_entity_poly.pdbx_strand_id
1 'polypeptide(L)' 'VLQNGPAAQAGIRPGDVIIAVADHEVRNVSELLTRVAGLKPGQSSRFSIQRQDAQLEIDVVPGVRPKPRRVPR' A
#
# COMPACT_ATOMS: atom_id res chain seq x y z
N VAL A 1 6.49 0.22 6.76
CA VAL A 1 6.54 1.16 5.62
C VAL A 1 8.00 1.37 5.23
N LEU A 2 8.38 1.25 3.96
CA LEU A 2 9.75 1.52 3.51
C LEU A 2 9.96 3.03 3.37
N GLN A 3 11.08 3.55 3.89
CA GLN A 3 11.49 4.94 3.66
C GLN A 3 11.60 5.21 2.15
N ASN A 4 10.90 6.23 1.65
CA ASN A 4 10.75 6.58 0.22
C ASN A 4 9.93 5.59 -0.63
N GLY A 5 9.21 4.65 -0.02
CA GLY A 5 8.27 3.79 -0.75
C GLY A 5 7.00 4.55 -1.18
N PRO A 6 6.21 4.01 -2.12
CA PRO A 6 5.01 4.69 -2.60
C PRO A 6 3.96 4.93 -1.50
N ALA A 7 3.86 4.02 -0.54
CA ALA A 7 3.02 4.21 0.65
C ALA A 7 3.49 5.38 1.53
N ALA A 8 4.81 5.58 1.68
CA ALA A 8 5.35 6.70 2.44
C ALA A 8 5.10 8.04 1.73
N GLN A 9 5.26 8.06 0.40
CA GLN A 9 4.98 9.24 -0.44
C GLN A 9 3.49 9.64 -0.38
N ALA A 10 2.61 8.65 -0.29
CA ALA A 10 1.18 8.87 -0.12
C ALA A 10 0.78 9.26 1.33
N GLY A 11 1.70 9.25 2.29
CA GLY A 11 1.41 9.63 3.68
C GLY A 11 0.85 8.51 4.57
N ILE A 12 0.96 7.25 4.13
CA ILE A 12 0.68 6.07 4.97
C ILE A 12 1.81 5.91 5.99
N ARG A 13 1.42 5.69 7.24
CA ARG A 13 2.32 5.60 8.39
C ARG A 13 2.25 4.22 9.02
N PRO A 14 3.32 3.76 9.68
CA PRO A 14 3.23 2.59 10.56
C PRO A 14 2.11 2.80 11.60
N GLY A 15 1.24 1.79 11.76
CA GLY A 15 0.06 1.87 12.61
C GLY A 15 -1.25 2.09 11.85
N ASP A 16 -1.20 2.47 10.57
CA ASP A 16 -2.39 2.54 9.72
C ASP A 16 -2.84 1.13 9.34
N VAL A 17 -4.15 0.86 9.47
CA VAL A 17 -4.77 -0.41 9.09
C VAL A 17 -5.45 -0.24 7.73
N ILE A 18 -5.04 -0.98 6.71
CA ILE A 18 -5.67 -0.93 5.39
C ILE A 18 -6.94 -1.79 5.42
N ILE A 19 -8.07 -1.18 5.07
CA ILE A 19 -9.40 -1.83 5.06
C ILE A 19 -9.99 -1.94 3.65
N ALA A 20 -9.52 -1.13 2.68
CA ALA A 20 -9.90 -1.27 1.28
C ALA A 20 -8.79 -0.83 0.31
N VAL A 21 -8.82 -1.38 -0.90
CA VAL A 21 -7.90 -1.10 -2.01
C VAL A 21 -8.66 -1.07 -3.32
N ALA A 22 -8.57 0.04 -4.06
CA ALA A 22 -9.18 0.23 -5.38
C ALA A 22 -10.65 -0.21 -5.41
N ASP A 23 -11.45 0.32 -4.47
CA ASP A 23 -12.89 0.03 -4.28
C ASP A 23 -13.21 -1.40 -3.80
N HIS A 24 -12.21 -2.21 -3.47
CA HIS A 24 -12.39 -3.54 -2.90
C HIS A 24 -12.00 -3.57 -1.41
N GLU A 25 -12.93 -3.98 -0.55
CA GLU A 25 -12.66 -4.26 0.85
C GLU A 25 -11.62 -5.39 0.99
N VAL A 26 -10.68 -5.23 1.92
CA VAL A 26 -9.65 -6.22 2.24
C VAL A 26 -9.76 -6.59 3.71
N ARG A 27 -9.87 -7.89 3.98
CA ARG A 27 -10.09 -8.39 5.36
C ARG A 27 -8.84 -9.01 5.96
N ASN A 28 -7.86 -9.32 5.14
CA ASN A 28 -6.63 -9.97 5.56
C ASN A 28 -5.44 -9.56 4.70
N VAL A 29 -4.24 -9.88 5.18
CA VAL A 29 -2.97 -9.53 4.52
C VAL A 29 -2.83 -10.21 3.16
N SER A 30 -3.33 -11.43 3.00
CA SER A 30 -3.23 -12.18 1.74
C SER A 30 -4.06 -11.54 0.62
N GLU A 31 -5.29 -11.11 0.93
CA GLU A 31 -6.14 -10.35 0.01
C GLU A 31 -5.47 -9.03 -0.35
N LEU A 32 -5.00 -8.27 0.63
CA LEU A 32 -4.27 -7.03 0.39
C LEU A 32 -3.11 -7.23 -0.60
N LEU A 33 -2.26 -8.22 -0.35
CA LEU A 33 -1.13 -8.53 -1.23
C LEU A 33 -1.59 -8.92 -2.64
N THR A 34 -2.66 -9.70 -2.75
CA THR A 34 -3.24 -10.12 -4.03
C THR A 34 -3.80 -8.93 -4.82
N ARG A 35 -4.54 -8.04 -4.14
CA ARG A 35 -5.08 -6.81 -4.75
C ARG A 35 -3.96 -5.90 -5.21
N VAL A 36 -2.99 -5.62 -4.34
CA VAL A 36 -1.83 -4.77 -4.65
C VAL A 36 -1.00 -5.34 -5.81
N ALA A 37 -0.85 -6.67 -5.89
CA ALA A 37 -0.16 -7.32 -7.00
C ALA A 37 -0.90 -7.20 -8.33
N GLY A 38 -2.22 -7.06 -8.31
CA GLY A 38 -3.06 -6.81 -9.49
C GLY A 38 -3.13 -5.33 -9.92
N LEU A 39 -2.67 -4.39 -9.08
CA LEU A 39 -2.67 -2.98 -9.42
C LEU A 39 -1.62 -2.67 -10.49
N LYS A 40 -1.95 -1.75 -11.40
CA LYS A 40 -1.01 -1.27 -12.41
C LYS A 40 0.01 -0.33 -11.76
N PRO A 41 1.32 -0.63 -11.81
CA PRO A 41 2.33 0.29 -11.32
C PRO A 41 2.25 1.63 -12.06
N GLY A 42 2.43 2.74 -11.34
CA GLY A 42 2.34 4.09 -11.91
C GLY A 42 0.93 4.65 -12.06
N GLN A 43 -0.12 3.86 -11.76
CA GLN A 43 -1.50 4.35 -11.71
C GLN A 43 -1.93 4.65 -10.27
N SER A 44 -2.53 5.81 -10.04
CA SER A 44 -3.12 6.13 -8.74
C SER A 44 -4.23 5.16 -8.39
N SER A 45 -4.16 4.56 -7.21
CA SER A 45 -5.16 3.64 -6.66
C SER A 45 -5.60 4.15 -5.30
N ARG A 46 -6.90 4.16 -5.04
CA ARG A 46 -7.45 4.62 -3.75
C ARG A 46 -7.28 3.54 -2.68
N PHE A 47 -6.77 3.91 -1.53
CA PHE A 47 -6.65 3.05 -0.35
C PHE A 47 -7.46 3.65 0.78
N SER A 48 -8.35 2.86 1.37
CA SER A 48 -9.03 3.25 2.60
C SER A 48 -8.24 2.66 3.76
N ILE A 49 -7.80 3.53 4.65
CA ILE A 49 -7.08 3.17 5.86
C ILE A 49 -7.87 3.61 7.09
N GLN A 50 -7.66 2.90 8.19
CA GLN A 50 -8.11 3.28 9.50
C GLN A 50 -6.89 3.67 10.32
N ARG A 51 -6.89 4.92 10.79
CA ARG A 51 -5.86 5.47 11.68
C ARG A 51 -6.55 5.81 12.99
N GLN A 52 -6.26 5.02 14.02
CA GLN A 52 -6.96 5.11 15.30
C GLN A 52 -8.48 4.87 15.08
N ASP A 53 -9.33 5.84 15.39
CA ASP A 53 -10.78 5.78 15.20
C ASP A 53 -11.26 6.50 13.93
N ALA A 54 -10.34 7.05 13.12
CA ALA A 54 -10.68 7.77 11.91
C ALA A 54 -10.39 6.92 10.65
N GLN A 55 -11.36 6.88 9.74
CA GLN A 55 -11.18 6.33 8.41
C GLN A 55 -10.71 7.43 7.45
N LEU A 56 -9.61 7.18 6.75
CA LEU A 56 -9.01 8.09 5.78
C LEU A 56 -8.90 7.40 4.43
N GLU A 57 -9.16 8.15 3.37
CA GLU A 57 -8.91 7.71 2.01
C GLU A 57 -7.63 8.37 1.49
N ILE A 58 -6.71 7.55 0.99
CA ILE A 58 -5.41 7.99 0.51
C ILE A 58 -5.19 7.39 -0.87
N ASP A 59 -4.89 8.26 -1.83
CA ASP A 59 -4.46 7.84 -3.15
C ASP A 59 -2.97 7.48 -3.13
N VAL A 60 -2.67 6.23 -3.46
CA VAL A 60 -1.31 5.70 -3.53
C VAL A 60 -1.02 5.29 -4.95
N VAL A 61 0.12 5.69 -5.49
CA VAL A 61 0.61 5.24 -6.79
C VAL A 61 1.52 4.04 -6.56
N PRO A 62 1.12 2.78 -6.82
CA PRO A 62 1.97 1.64 -6.57
C PRO A 62 3.22 1.69 -7.46
N GLY A 63 4.39 1.43 -6.88
CA GLY A 63 5.64 1.29 -7.60
C GLY A 63 5.99 -0.18 -7.84
N VAL A 64 6.87 -0.44 -8.79
CA VAL A 64 7.43 -1.78 -8.98
C VAL A 64 8.29 -2.13 -7.78
N ARG A 65 8.04 -3.30 -7.16
CA ARG A 65 8.87 -3.78 -6.06
C ARG A 65 10.32 -3.92 -6.56
N PRO A 66 11.29 -3.17 -6.00
CA PRO A 66 12.68 -3.31 -6.41
C PRO A 66 13.14 -4.74 -6.11
N LYS A 67 13.83 -5.39 -7.06
CA LYS A 67 14.47 -6.68 -6.78
C LYS A 67 15.46 -6.47 -5.63
N PRO A 68 15.44 -7.30 -4.57
CA PRO A 68 16.38 -7.15 -3.48
C PRO A 68 17.80 -7.19 -4.05
N ARG A 69 18.55 -6.09 -3.84
CA ARG A 69 19.95 -6.03 -4.23
C ARG A 69 20.69 -7.04 -3.38
N ARG A 70 20.99 -8.21 -3.95
CA ARG A 70 21.89 -9.20 -3.35
C ARG A 70 23.21 -8.46 -3.12
N VAL A 71 23.51 -8.15 -1.87
CA VAL A 71 24.85 -7.69 -1.48
C VAL A 71 25.76 -8.90 -1.62
N PRO A 72 26.74 -8.90 -2.56
CA PRO A 72 27.77 -9.92 -2.55
C PRO A 72 28.56 -9.76 -1.24
N ARG A 73 28.87 -10.89 -0.60
CA ARG A 73 29.74 -10.96 0.58
C ARG A 73 31.17 -10.68 0.19
#